data_AF-A0A9P6RFW2-F1
#
_entry.id   AF-A0A9P6RFW2-F1
#
_cell.length_a   1.000
_cell.length_b   1.000
_cell.length_c   1.000
_cell.angle_alpha   90.00
_cell.angle_beta   90.00
_cell.angle_gamma   90.00
#
_symmetry.space_group_name_H-M   'P 1'
#
loop_
_entity.id
_entity.type
_entity.pdbx_description
1 polymer ?
#
loop_
_entity_poly.entity_id
_entity_poly.type
_entity_poly.pdbx_seq_one_letter_code
_entity_poly.pdbx_strand_id
1 'polypeptide(L)'
;MSAQEEVIYHSKAPVKEGLQAGAIGAGVGLLVSAVQNSIGSHSHGATGIVARTGGTIGIFAAMAGVFAATDAVVGNVRETKDAWNSTAAGCATGMVAGGFQRSPQTMIFGCVAMGAMMGAFDLSGSSLKGKYAETGVEQKQVWRESQLK
;
A
#
# COMPACT_ATOMS: atom_id res chain seq x y z
N MET A 1 -7.55 6.97 23.80
CA MET A 1 -8.59 5.93 23.91
C MET A 1 -9.79 6.43 23.14
N SER A 2 -9.84 6.14 21.84
CA SER A 2 -10.92 6.60 20.95
C SER A 2 -11.85 5.43 20.67
N ALA A 3 -13.14 5.68 20.83
CA ALA A 3 -14.23 4.73 20.70
C ALA A 3 -14.06 3.82 19.47
N GLN A 4 -13.85 2.53 19.72
CA GLN A 4 -14.10 1.48 18.75
C GLN A 4 -15.61 1.39 18.64
N GLU A 5 -16.19 2.17 17.72
CA GLU A 5 -17.49 1.85 17.15
C GLU A 5 -17.45 0.38 16.72
N GLU A 6 -18.53 -0.35 16.93
CA GLU A 6 -18.66 -1.77 16.60
C GLU A 6 -18.57 -1.93 15.06
N VAL A 7 -17.36 -1.82 14.50
CA VAL A 7 -17.11 -2.00 13.09
C VAL A 7 -17.22 -3.49 12.84
N ILE A 8 -18.40 -3.92 12.41
CA ILE A 8 -18.64 -5.27 11.91
C ILE A 8 -17.55 -5.56 10.87
N TYR A 9 -16.63 -6.44 11.24
CA TYR A 9 -15.52 -6.79 10.37
C TYR A 9 -16.04 -7.66 9.23
N HIS A 10 -15.95 -7.15 8.01
CA HIS A 10 -16.26 -7.92 6.82
C HIS A 10 -15.01 -8.65 6.35
N SER A 11 -15.09 -9.98 6.37
CA SER A 11 -14.01 -10.83 5.89
C SER A 11 -13.66 -10.50 4.43
N LYS A 12 -12.36 -10.28 4.20
CA LYS A 12 -11.83 -9.94 2.87
C LYS A 12 -11.34 -11.21 2.19
N ALA A 13 -11.41 -11.27 0.86
CA ALA A 13 -10.82 -12.36 0.08
C ALA A 13 -9.34 -12.04 -0.23
N PRO A 14 -8.35 -12.62 0.47
CA PRO A 14 -6.97 -12.11 0.42
C PRO A 14 -6.32 -12.28 -0.96
N VAL A 15 -6.66 -13.36 -1.66
CA VAL A 15 -6.16 -13.62 -3.02
C VAL A 15 -6.74 -12.61 -4.01
N LYS A 16 -8.04 -12.28 -3.89
CA LYS A 16 -8.69 -11.30 -4.78
C LYS A 16 -8.11 -9.91 -4.57
N GLU A 17 -8.02 -9.48 -3.31
CA GLU A 17 -7.43 -8.18 -2.94
C GLU A 17 -5.96 -8.09 -3.38
N GLY A 18 -5.18 -9.14 -3.12
CA GLY A 18 -3.79 -9.23 -3.55
C GLY A 18 -3.62 -9.18 -5.07
N LEU A 19 -4.45 -9.87 -5.84
CA LEU A 19 -4.41 -9.83 -7.30
C LEU A 19 -4.80 -8.46 -7.84
N GLN A 20 -5.85 -7.84 -7.29
CA GLN A 20 -6.29 -6.51 -7.71
C GLN A 20 -5.22 -5.45 -7.41
N ALA A 21 -4.68 -5.45 -6.19
CA ALA A 21 -3.61 -4.55 -5.81
C ALA A 21 -2.34 -4.82 -6.62
N GLY A 22 -2.00 -6.09 -6.85
CA GLY A 22 -0.87 -6.49 -7.69
C GLY A 22 -1.00 -6.03 -9.13
N ALA A 23 -2.19 -6.08 -9.72
CA ALA A 23 -2.45 -5.55 -11.05
C ALA A 23 -2.25 -4.03 -11.12
N ILE A 24 -2.72 -3.29 -10.11
CA ILE A 24 -2.47 -1.85 -9.99
C ILE A 24 -0.97 -1.58 -9.84
N GLY A 25 -0.29 -2.34 -8.98
CA GLY A 25 1.16 -2.28 -8.80
C GLY A 25 1.92 -2.56 -10.09
N ALA A 26 1.50 -3.54 -10.89
CA ALA A 26 2.09 -3.82 -12.19
C ALA A 26 1.94 -2.62 -13.15
N GLY A 27 0.77 -1.96 -13.15
CA GLY A 27 0.55 -0.73 -13.92
C GLY A 27 1.52 0.39 -13.52
N VAL A 28 1.69 0.63 -12.21
CA VAL A 28 2.67 1.60 -11.70
C VAL A 28 4.09 1.20 -12.08
N GLY A 29 4.45 -0.07 -11.92
CA GLY A 29 5.76 -0.59 -12.28
C GLY A 29 6.05 -0.48 -13.78
N LEU A 30 5.03 -0.61 -14.65
CA LEU A 30 5.17 -0.39 -16.09
C LEU A 30 5.49 1.08 -16.40
N LEU A 31 4.83 2.02 -15.73
CA LEU A 31 5.14 3.45 -15.89
C LEU A 31 6.56 3.75 -15.43
N VAL A 32 6.96 3.24 -14.26
CA VAL A 32 8.31 3.41 -13.72
C VAL A 32 9.36 2.75 -14.63
N SER A 33 9.03 1.60 -15.22
CA SER A 33 9.85 0.92 -16.21
C SER A 33 10.02 1.76 -17.49
N ALA A 34 8.93 2.34 -18.00
CA ALA A 34 8.95 3.20 -19.18
C ALA A 34 9.79 4.47 -18.96
N VAL A 35 9.71 5.08 -17.77
CA VAL A 35 10.55 6.23 -17.39
C VAL A 35 12.02 5.82 -17.35
N GLN A 36 12.36 4.73 -16.67
CA GLN A 36 13.74 4.25 -16.58
C GLN A 36 14.34 3.85 -17.94
N ASN A 37 13.51 3.30 -18.84
CA ASN A 37 13.90 3.02 -20.22
C ASN A 37 14.07 4.30 -21.05
N SER A 38 13.33 5.37 -20.75
CA SER A 38 13.44 6.64 -21.49
C SER A 38 14.66 7.48 -21.07
N ILE A 39 15.05 7.43 -19.79
CA ILE A 39 16.20 8.21 -19.27
C ILE A 39 17.54 7.46 -19.37
N GLY A 40 17.51 6.15 -19.63
CA GLY A 40 18.71 5.33 -19.70
C GLY A 40 19.46 5.51 -21.01
N SER A 41 20.79 5.53 -20.96
CA SER A 41 21.63 5.46 -22.16
C SER A 41 21.61 4.03 -22.74
N HIS A 42 20.70 3.76 -23.68
CA HIS A 42 20.63 2.47 -24.37
C HIS A 42 20.00 2.54 -25.76
N SER A 43 20.28 1.54 -26.60
CA SER A 43 19.76 1.40 -27.97
C SER A 43 18.53 0.49 -28.12
N HIS A 44 17.90 0.05 -27.02
CA HIS A 44 16.92 -1.07 -27.02
C HIS A 44 15.46 -0.68 -27.34
N GLY A 45 15.20 0.56 -27.79
CA GLY A 45 13.86 1.00 -28.18
C GLY A 45 12.77 0.69 -27.14
N ALA A 46 11.55 0.38 -27.60
CA ALA A 46 10.42 0.03 -26.73
C ALA A 46 10.56 -1.34 -26.05
N THR A 47 11.37 -2.25 -26.61
CA THR A 47 11.54 -3.61 -26.06
C THR A 47 12.23 -3.63 -24.70
N GLY A 48 13.02 -2.59 -24.38
CA GLY A 48 13.72 -2.46 -23.11
C GLY A 48 12.80 -2.29 -21.89
N ILE A 49 11.55 -1.84 -22.07
CA ILE A 49 10.56 -1.70 -20.99
C ILE A 49 10.26 -3.05 -20.33
N VAL A 50 10.23 -4.12 -21.13
CA VAL A 50 9.95 -5.48 -20.65
C VAL A 50 11.25 -6.25 -20.46
N ALA A 51 12.19 -6.16 -21.41
CA ALA A 51 13.40 -6.98 -21.39
C ALA A 51 14.47 -6.50 -20.38
N ARG A 52 14.57 -5.18 -20.12
CA ARG A 52 15.62 -4.60 -19.26
C ARG A 52 15.08 -4.16 -17.90
N THR A 53 14.01 -3.37 -17.91
CA THR A 53 13.40 -2.80 -16.71
C THR A 53 12.15 -3.56 -16.27
N GLY A 54 11.81 -4.68 -16.91
CA GLY A 54 10.67 -5.53 -16.56
C GLY A 54 10.70 -6.08 -15.14
N GLY A 55 11.89 -6.21 -14.54
CA GLY A 55 12.03 -6.55 -13.12
C GLY A 55 11.31 -5.56 -12.20
N THR A 56 11.25 -4.27 -12.58
CA THR A 56 10.53 -3.26 -11.80
C THR A 56 9.02 -3.47 -11.82
N ILE A 57 8.46 -3.89 -12.95
CA ILE A 57 7.05 -4.28 -13.07
C ILE A 57 6.72 -5.38 -12.06
N GLY A 58 7.55 -6.42 -12.02
CA GLY A 58 7.41 -7.54 -11.08
C GLY A 58 7.53 -7.12 -9.62
N ILE A 59 8.49 -6.25 -9.29
CA ILE A 59 8.70 -5.74 -7.92
C ILE A 59 7.48 -4.96 -7.44
N PHE A 60 6.99 -3.99 -8.22
CA PHE A 60 5.84 -3.19 -7.82
C PHE A 60 4.55 -4.02 -7.73
N ALA A 61 4.35 -4.97 -8.66
CA ALA A 61 3.23 -5.91 -8.59
C ALA A 61 3.28 -6.78 -7.34
N ALA A 62 4.45 -7.36 -7.04
CA ALA A 62 4.63 -8.22 -5.87
C ALA A 62 4.45 -7.43 -4.57
N MET A 63 5.02 -6.22 -4.47
CA MET A 63 4.89 -5.38 -3.29
C MET A 63 3.43 -5.01 -3.01
N ALA A 64 2.69 -4.55 -4.04
CA ALA A 64 1.29 -4.17 -3.89
C ALA A 64 0.41 -5.38 -3.56
N GLY A 65 0.63 -6.52 -4.22
CA GLY A 65 -0.15 -7.73 -3.98
C GLY A 65 0.11 -8.35 -2.61
N VAL A 66 1.37 -8.44 -2.19
CA VAL A 66 1.72 -8.96 -0.85
C VAL A 66 1.19 -8.03 0.25
N PHE A 67 1.22 -6.72 0.05
CA PHE A 67 0.64 -5.77 0.99
C PHE A 67 -0.85 -6.07 1.22
N ALA A 68 -1.66 -6.05 0.16
CA ALA A 68 -3.10 -6.21 0.26
C ALA A 68 -3.51 -7.61 0.73
N ALA A 69 -2.80 -8.65 0.28
CA ALA A 69 -3.03 -10.01 0.75
C ALA A 69 -2.71 -10.16 2.24
N THR A 70 -1.59 -9.60 2.70
CA THR A 70 -1.19 -9.69 4.11
C THR A 70 -2.14 -8.89 5.00
N ASP A 71 -2.56 -7.68 4.59
CA ASP A 71 -3.57 -6.91 5.32
C ASP A 71 -4.90 -7.68 5.46
N ALA A 72 -5.35 -8.30 4.36
CA ALA A 72 -6.57 -9.12 4.37
C ALA A 72 -6.43 -10.37 5.25
N VAL A 73 -5.29 -11.07 5.21
CA VAL A 73 -5.05 -12.24 6.07
C VAL A 73 -5.01 -11.85 7.54
N VAL A 74 -4.23 -10.82 7.90
CA VAL A 74 -4.07 -10.39 9.30
C VAL A 74 -5.38 -9.83 9.83
N GLY A 75 -6.12 -9.06 9.01
CA GLY A 75 -7.46 -8.60 9.33
C GLY A 75 -8.43 -9.75 9.54
N ASN A 76 -8.42 -10.77 8.69
CA ASN A 76 -9.33 -11.93 8.81
C ASN A 76 -9.06 -12.76 10.07
N VAL A 77 -7.79 -12.91 10.46
CA VAL A 77 -7.40 -13.66 11.66
C VAL A 77 -7.78 -12.91 12.93
N ARG A 78 -7.69 -11.58 12.91
CA ARG A 78 -7.93 -10.74 14.10
C ARG A 78 -9.35 -10.19 14.18
N GLU A 79 -10.09 -10.26 13.09
CA GLU A 79 -11.41 -9.64 12.93
C GLU A 79 -11.43 -8.16 13.31
N THR A 80 -10.29 -7.47 13.16
CA THR A 80 -10.16 -6.03 13.42
C THR A 80 -9.54 -5.30 12.24
N LYS A 81 -9.77 -3.99 12.17
CA LYS A 81 -9.15 -3.09 11.19
C LYS A 81 -8.35 -2.01 11.93
N ASP A 82 -7.13 -2.36 12.31
CA ASP A 82 -6.23 -1.50 13.08
C ASP A 82 -4.89 -1.29 12.35
N ALA A 83 -4.14 -0.25 12.79
CA ALA A 83 -2.81 0.07 12.28
C ALA A 83 -1.79 -1.09 12.35
N TRP A 84 -2.02 -2.07 13.24
CA TRP A 84 -1.19 -3.26 13.33
C TRP A 84 -1.28 -4.17 12.09
N ASN A 85 -2.44 -4.20 11.40
CA ASN A 85 -2.60 -4.99 10.19
C ASN A 85 -1.76 -4.41 9.06
N SER A 86 -1.85 -3.10 8.87
CA SER A 86 -1.07 -2.36 7.88
C SER A 86 0.42 -2.32 8.23
N THR A 87 0.79 -2.35 9.51
CA THR A 87 2.19 -2.51 9.95
C THR A 87 2.75 -3.88 9.55
N ALA A 88 2.00 -4.96 9.81
CA ALA A 88 2.39 -6.32 9.44
C ALA A 88 2.47 -6.48 7.91
N ALA A 89 1.49 -5.95 7.19
CA ALA A 89 1.49 -5.89 5.73
C ALA A 89 2.68 -5.08 5.19
N GLY A 90 2.97 -3.91 5.78
CA GLY A 90 4.11 -3.07 5.44
C GLY A 90 5.44 -3.80 5.63
N CYS A 91 5.60 -4.52 6.75
CA CYS A 91 6.79 -5.34 6.98
C CYS A 91 6.93 -6.46 5.94
N ALA A 92 5.86 -7.19 5.65
CA ALA A 92 5.86 -8.26 4.64
C ALA A 92 6.27 -7.72 3.26
N THR A 93 5.70 -6.59 2.86
CA THR A 93 6.06 -5.89 1.61
C THR A 93 7.51 -5.41 1.60
N GLY A 94 8.02 -4.92 2.73
CA GLY A 94 9.41 -4.53 2.89
C GLY A 94 10.38 -5.70 2.71
N MET A 95 10.02 -6.89 3.21
CA MET A 95 10.81 -8.11 2.98
C MET A 95 10.82 -8.52 1.50
N VAL A 96 9.69 -8.37 0.79
CA VAL A 96 9.63 -8.65 -0.66
C VAL A 96 10.63 -7.77 -1.41
N ALA A 97 10.66 -6.47 -1.13
CA ALA A 97 11.60 -5.55 -1.77
C ALA A 97 13.07 -5.95 -1.53
N GLY A 98 13.42 -6.36 -0.31
CA GLY A 98 14.76 -6.88 0.01
C GLY A 98 15.08 -8.24 -0.61
N GLY A 99 14.07 -9.09 -0.76
CA GLY A 99 14.19 -10.40 -1.41
C GLY A 99 14.56 -10.29 -2.89
N PHE A 100 13.99 -9.31 -3.61
CA PHE A 100 14.37 -9.01 -4.99
C PHE A 100 15.83 -8.54 -5.12
N GLN A 101 16.35 -7.84 -4.12
CA GLN A 101 17.75 -7.41 -4.06
C GLN A 101 18.70 -8.49 -3.52
N ARG A 102 18.17 -9.64 -3.05
CA ARG A 102 18.92 -10.74 -2.44
C ARG A 102 19.85 -10.28 -1.29
N SER A 103 19.38 -9.30 -0.52
CA SER A 103 20.14 -8.68 0.56
C SER A 103 19.40 -8.83 1.89
N PRO A 104 19.92 -9.61 2.86
CA PRO A 104 19.25 -9.79 4.15
C PRO A 104 19.15 -8.49 4.94
N GLN A 105 20.13 -7.58 4.80
CA GLN A 105 20.07 -6.25 5.40
C GLN A 105 18.89 -5.45 4.84
N THR A 106 18.72 -5.44 3.51
CA THR A 106 17.60 -4.72 2.87
C THR A 106 16.25 -5.30 3.27
N MET A 107 16.16 -6.60 3.54
CA MET A 107 14.93 -7.22 4.05
C MET A 107 14.57 -6.71 5.45
N ILE A 108 15.55 -6.66 6.36
CA ILE A 108 15.34 -6.20 7.74
C ILE A 108 14.99 -4.71 7.74
N PHE A 109 15.81 -3.88 7.09
CA PHE A 109 15.55 -2.44 7.01
C PHE A 109 14.26 -2.14 6.26
N GLY A 110 13.96 -2.88 5.19
CA GLY A 110 12.71 -2.76 4.45
C GLY A 110 11.50 -3.08 5.30
N CYS A 111 11.54 -4.16 6.09
CA CYS A 111 10.46 -4.51 7.01
C CYS A 111 10.22 -3.40 8.04
N VAL A 112 11.28 -2.93 8.71
CA VAL A 112 11.16 -1.90 9.74
C VAL A 112 10.69 -0.57 9.14
N ALA A 113 11.28 -0.15 8.02
CA ALA A 113 10.94 1.12 7.38
C ALA A 113 9.51 1.14 6.84
N MET A 114 9.09 0.12 6.08
CA MET A 114 7.74 0.08 5.52
C MET A 114 6.67 -0.26 6.56
N GLY A 115 7.00 -1.12 7.53
CA GLY A 115 6.13 -1.38 8.67
C GLY A 115 5.88 -0.11 9.49
N ALA A 116 6.93 0.62 9.85
CA ALA A 116 6.80 1.88 10.59
C ALA A 116 6.07 2.96 9.77
N MET A 117 6.39 3.09 8.48
CA MET A 117 5.76 4.07 7.59
C MET A 117 4.26 3.81 7.47
N MET A 118 3.85 2.56 7.20
CA MET A 118 2.44 2.25 7.05
C MET A 118 1.69 2.24 8.39
N GLY A 119 2.35 1.81 9.48
CA GLY A 119 1.80 1.95 10.82
C GLY A 119 1.53 3.41 11.19
N ALA A 120 2.47 4.31 10.91
CA ALA A 120 2.28 5.74 11.11
C ALA A 120 1.17 6.32 10.24
N PHE A 121 1.07 5.87 8.97
CA PHE A 121 0.00 6.28 8.06
C PHE A 121 -1.39 5.90 8.59
N ASP A 122 -1.56 4.67 9.05
CA ASP A 122 -2.85 4.24 9.62
C ASP A 122 -3.16 4.92 10.95
N LEU A 123 -2.16 5.14 11.80
CA LEU A 123 -2.34 5.92 13.03
C LEU A 123 -2.75 7.37 12.74
N SER A 124 -2.32 7.93 11.60
CA SER A 124 -2.73 9.27 11.16
C SER A 124 -4.17 9.33 10.60
N GLY A 125 -4.85 8.19 10.48
CA GLY A 125 -6.22 8.09 10.00
C GLY A 125 -6.37 7.57 8.57
N SER A 126 -5.34 6.90 8.03
CA SER A 126 -5.38 6.17 6.75
C SER A 126 -5.79 7.01 5.52
N SER A 127 -5.75 8.34 5.62
CA SER A 127 -6.32 9.24 4.62
C SER A 127 -5.48 10.51 4.46
N LEU A 128 -4.96 10.72 3.25
CA LEU A 128 -4.18 11.91 2.89
C LEU A 128 -5.04 13.16 2.71
N LYS A 129 -6.35 13.01 2.54
CA LYS A 129 -7.29 14.14 2.41
C LYS A 129 -7.74 14.70 3.77
N GLY A 130 -7.35 14.05 4.87
CA GLY A 130 -7.74 14.40 6.24
C GLY A 130 -9.17 13.95 6.57
N LYS A 131 -9.46 13.78 7.88
CA LYS A 131 -10.76 13.34 8.39
C LYS A 131 -11.94 14.23 7.95
N TYR A 132 -11.67 15.48 7.61
CA TYR A 132 -12.67 16.43 7.10
C TYR A 132 -13.11 16.15 5.66
N ALA A 133 -12.34 15.41 4.86
CA ALA A 133 -12.75 15.07 3.51
C ALA A 133 -13.76 13.91 3.49
N GLU A 134 -13.64 12.98 4.44
CA GLU A 134 -14.50 11.80 4.62
C GLU A 134 -15.76 12.06 5.45
N THR A 135 -15.87 13.19 6.16
CA THR A 135 -17.13 13.57 6.78
C THR A 135 -18.20 13.73 5.71
N GLY A 136 -19.32 13.03 5.92
CA GLY A 136 -20.50 13.12 5.07
C GLY A 136 -20.95 14.57 4.86
N VAL A 137 -21.63 14.83 3.74
CA VAL A 137 -22.10 16.17 3.37
C VAL A 137 -22.88 16.83 4.51
N GLU A 138 -23.66 16.05 5.26
CA GLU A 138 -24.35 16.45 6.50
C GLU A 138 -23.41 16.97 7.60
N GLN A 139 -22.38 16.21 7.98
CA GLN A 139 -21.40 16.63 9.00
C GLN A 139 -20.68 17.92 8.58
N LYS A 140 -20.36 18.07 7.28
CA LYS A 140 -19.76 19.31 6.75
C LYS A 140 -20.68 20.52 6.85
N GLN A 141 -22.00 20.32 6.74
CA GLN A 141 -22.99 21.39 6.91
C GLN A 141 -23.10 21.81 8.37
N VAL A 142 -23.15 20.87 9.31
CA VAL A 142 -23.18 21.15 10.76
C VAL A 142 -21.93 21.92 11.21
N TRP A 143 -20.75 21.49 10.76
CA TRP A 143 -19.50 22.22 11.03
C TRP A 143 -19.51 23.63 10.43
N ARG A 144 -20.03 23.80 9.20
CA ARG A 144 -20.13 25.12 8.57
C ARG A 144 -21.09 26.05 9.31
N GLU A 145 -22.24 25.55 9.76
CA GLU A 145 -23.18 26.33 10.57
C GLU A 145 -22.60 26.70 11.94
N SER A 146 -21.81 25.83 12.56
CA SER A 146 -21.13 26.13 13.83
C SER A 146 -20.04 27.19 13.72
N GLN A 147 -19.49 27.43 12.53
CA GLN A 147 -18.48 28.47 12.25
C GLN A 147 -19.10 29.82 11.86
N LEU A 148 -20.41 29.86 11.64
CA LEU A 148 -21.16 31.07 11.25
C LEU A 148 -21.86 31.75 12.44
N LYS A 149 -21.71 31.20 13.65
CA LYS A 149 -22.12 31.82 14.93
C LYS A 149 -20.90 32.34 15.67
#